data_AF-A0A834EFE1-F1
#
_entry.id   AF-A0A834EFE1-F1
#
_cell.length_a   1.000
_cell.length_b   1.000
_cell.length_c   1.000
_cell.angle_alpha   90.00
_cell.angle_beta   90.00
_cell.angle_gamma   90.00
#
_symmetry.space_group_name_H-M   'P 1'
#
loop_
_entity.id
_entity.type
_entity.pdbx_description
1 polymer ?
#
loop_
_entity_poly.entity_id
_entity_poly.type
_entity_poly.pdbx_seq_one_letter_code
_entity_poly.pdbx_strand_id
1 'polypeptide(L)'
;MKQHKKLTQAIQKARDHGLLSYHIPQVEPRDLDFSNSHGAVSATPPAPTLVSGDPWYPWYSWKQPPERELSRLRRLYQGHLGEESGPPPESMPEMPLSAHS
;
A
#
# COMPACT_ATOMS: atom_id res chain seq x y z
N MET A 1 -13.29 -43.46 8.49
CA MET A 1 -13.29 -42.10 7.90
C MET A 1 -11.92 -41.57 7.43
N LYS A 2 -10.78 -41.94 8.05
CA LYS A 2 -9.43 -41.43 7.67
C LYS A 2 -9.05 -41.66 6.20
N GLN A 3 -9.27 -42.87 5.68
CA GLN A 3 -8.93 -43.20 4.29
C GLN A 3 -9.88 -42.55 3.27
N HIS A 4 -11.17 -42.46 3.60
CA HIS A 4 -12.13 -41.71 2.79
C HIS A 4 -11.69 -40.25 2.60
N LYS A 5 -11.27 -39.56 3.69
CA LYS A 5 -10.74 -38.19 3.61
C LYS A 5 -9.52 -38.08 2.68
N LYS A 6 -8.56 -39.01 2.79
CA LYS A 6 -7.37 -39.06 1.93
C LYS A 6 -7.73 -39.28 0.46
N LEU A 7 -8.70 -40.14 0.19
CA LEU A 7 -9.15 -40.45 -1.16
C LEU A 7 -9.85 -39.25 -1.80
N THR A 8 -10.77 -38.57 -1.09
CA THR A 8 -11.42 -37.35 -1.60
C THR A 8 -10.39 -36.25 -1.92
N GLN A 9 -9.37 -36.09 -1.07
CA GLN A 9 -8.25 -35.18 -1.33
C GLN A 9 -7.43 -35.58 -2.56
N ALA A 10 -7.13 -36.87 -2.72
CA ALA A 10 -6.40 -37.38 -3.88
C ALA A 10 -7.20 -37.20 -5.18
N ILE A 11 -8.53 -37.40 -5.14
CA ILE A 11 -9.42 -37.15 -6.28
C ILE A 11 -9.43 -35.67 -6.65
N GLN A 12 -9.60 -34.77 -5.69
CA GLN A 12 -9.56 -33.33 -5.97
C GLN A 12 -8.20 -32.94 -6.55
N LYS A 13 -7.11 -33.42 -5.94
CA LYS A 13 -5.75 -33.20 -6.44
C LYS A 13 -5.56 -33.75 -7.86
N ALA A 14 -6.13 -34.90 -8.19
CA ALA A 14 -6.07 -35.45 -9.54
C ALA A 14 -6.88 -34.61 -10.54
N ARG A 15 -8.01 -34.03 -10.14
CA ARG A 15 -8.79 -33.08 -10.96
C ARG A 15 -8.03 -31.77 -11.19
N ASP A 16 -7.44 -31.20 -10.13
CA ASP A 16 -6.70 -29.93 -10.19
C ASP A 16 -5.45 -30.02 -11.07
N HIS A 17 -4.79 -31.19 -11.11
CA HIS A 17 -3.63 -31.44 -11.97
C HIS A 17 -3.99 -32.02 -13.35
N GLY A 18 -5.28 -32.14 -13.69
CA GLY A 18 -5.72 -32.66 -14.99
C GLY A 18 -5.48 -34.17 -15.19
N LEU A 19 -5.21 -34.94 -14.13
CA LEU A 19 -5.02 -36.40 -14.19
C LEU A 19 -6.34 -37.19 -14.20
N LEU A 20 -7.43 -36.58 -13.73
CA LEU A 20 -8.75 -37.20 -13.64
C LEU A 20 -9.79 -36.33 -14.35
N SER A 21 -10.49 -36.91 -15.34
CA SER A 21 -11.53 -36.23 -16.11
C SER A 21 -12.79 -35.96 -15.28
N TYR A 22 -13.43 -34.83 -15.53
CA TYR A 22 -14.70 -34.44 -14.93
C TYR A 22 -15.40 -33.40 -15.82
N HIS A 23 -16.68 -33.13 -15.56
CA HIS A 23 -17.44 -32.14 -16.32
C HIS A 23 -17.02 -30.71 -15.93
N ILE A 24 -16.53 -29.95 -16.91
CA ILE A 24 -16.22 -28.52 -16.80
C ILE A 24 -17.21 -27.78 -17.72
N PRO A 25 -18.13 -26.96 -17.18
CA PRO A 25 -19.08 -26.23 -18.01
C PRO A 25 -18.38 -25.13 -18.83
N GLN A 26 -18.96 -24.80 -19.97
CA GLN A 26 -18.64 -23.53 -20.65
C GLN A 26 -19.28 -22.38 -19.85
N VAL A 27 -18.54 -21.30 -19.65
CA VAL A 27 -18.96 -20.13 -18.88
C VAL A 27 -18.73 -18.89 -19.73
N GLU A 28 -19.64 -17.93 -19.62
CA GLU A 28 -19.52 -16.65 -20.32
C GLU A 28 -18.29 -15.86 -19.86
N PRO A 29 -17.71 -15.03 -20.74
CA PRO A 29 -16.66 -14.10 -20.36
C PRO A 29 -17.10 -13.16 -19.23
N ARG A 30 -16.15 -12.72 -18.41
CA ARG A 30 -16.42 -11.81 -17.29
C ARG A 30 -16.98 -10.46 -17.75
N ASP A 31 -16.37 -9.90 -18.80
CA ASP A 31 -16.64 -8.56 -19.32
C ASP A 31 -17.15 -8.68 -20.77
N LEU A 32 -18.02 -7.74 -21.16
CA LEU A 32 -18.62 -7.72 -22.51
C LEU A 32 -17.72 -7.05 -23.54
N ASP A 33 -16.92 -6.07 -23.10
CA ASP A 33 -15.93 -5.35 -23.88
C ASP A 33 -14.52 -5.63 -23.35
N PHE A 34 -13.58 -5.86 -24.28
CA PHE A 34 -12.17 -6.12 -23.96
C PHE A 34 -11.30 -4.91 -24.32
N SER A 35 -11.90 -3.71 -24.31
CA SER A 35 -11.20 -2.47 -24.65
C SER A 35 -10.37 -2.00 -23.47
N ASN A 36 -9.05 -1.91 -23.67
CA ASN A 36 -8.13 -1.39 -22.67
C ASN A 36 -7.82 0.10 -22.88
N SER A 37 -8.68 0.82 -23.59
CA SER A 37 -8.49 2.25 -23.88
C SER A 37 -8.79 3.15 -22.68
N HIS A 38 -9.42 2.64 -21.62
CA HIS A 38 -9.75 3.43 -20.44
C HIS A 38 -8.51 3.81 -19.62
N GLY A 39 -8.49 5.00 -19.02
CA GLY A 39 -7.36 5.52 -18.24
C GLY A 39 -6.98 4.69 -17.00
N ALA A 40 -7.91 3.89 -16.48
CA ALA A 40 -7.66 3.03 -15.31
C ALA A 40 -6.77 1.81 -15.60
N VAL A 41 -6.75 1.35 -16.86
CA VAL A 41 -5.95 0.19 -17.30
C VAL A 41 -4.82 0.59 -18.25
N SER A 42 -4.82 1.84 -18.72
CA SER A 42 -3.75 2.42 -19.52
C SER A 42 -2.85 3.33 -18.66
N ALA A 43 -1.73 3.77 -19.23
CA ALA A 43 -0.80 4.65 -18.54
C ALA A 43 -1.42 6.05 -18.36
N THR A 44 -1.66 6.44 -17.11
CA THR A 44 -2.07 7.81 -16.78
C THR A 44 -0.85 8.74 -16.84
N PRO A 45 -0.91 9.87 -17.57
CA PRO A 45 0.19 10.83 -17.62
C PRO A 45 0.62 11.29 -16.22
N PRO A 46 1.93 11.33 -15.92
CA PRO A 46 2.41 11.71 -14.60
C PRO A 46 2.16 13.20 -14.34
N ALA A 47 1.76 13.54 -13.13
CA ALA A 47 1.65 14.94 -12.71
C ALA A 47 3.06 15.56 -12.56
N PRO A 48 3.20 16.89 -12.69
CA PRO A 48 4.50 17.56 -12.55
C PRO A 48 5.21 17.28 -11.23
N THR A 49 4.46 17.21 -10.11
CA THR A 49 4.99 16.88 -8.77
C THR A 49 5.57 15.48 -8.71
N LEU A 50 4.95 14.51 -9.39
CA LEU A 50 5.49 13.16 -9.51
C LEU A 50 6.79 13.13 -10.32
N VAL A 51 6.91 13.99 -11.33
CA VAL A 51 8.13 14.12 -12.15
C VAL A 51 9.27 14.79 -11.38
N SER A 52 8.98 15.79 -10.53
CA SER A 52 9.98 16.45 -9.69
C SER A 52 10.35 15.66 -8.44
N GLY A 53 9.55 14.65 -8.06
CA GLY A 53 9.69 13.92 -6.81
C GLY A 53 9.11 14.65 -5.59
N ASP A 54 8.43 15.79 -5.81
CA ASP A 54 7.79 16.53 -4.75
C ASP A 54 6.51 15.83 -4.27
N PRO A 55 6.13 16.00 -2.99
CA PRO A 55 4.83 15.57 -2.53
C PRO A 55 3.72 16.24 -3.32
N TRP A 56 2.59 15.54 -3.48
CA TRP A 56 1.47 16.03 -4.28
C TRP A 56 0.95 17.40 -3.84
N TYR A 57 1.01 17.67 -2.53
CA TYR A 57 0.68 18.97 -1.97
C TYR A 57 1.83 19.51 -1.11
N PRO A 58 2.05 20.83 -1.12
CA PRO A 58 3.18 21.45 -0.45
C PRO A 58 3.05 21.47 1.09
N TRP A 59 1.91 21.06 1.65
CA TRP A 59 1.69 20.97 3.10
C TRP A 59 1.95 19.56 3.65
N TYR A 60 2.30 18.60 2.80
CA TYR A 60 2.79 17.28 3.24
C TYR A 60 4.20 17.38 3.83
N SER A 61 5.05 18.24 3.28
CA SER A 61 6.39 18.51 3.82
C SER A 61 6.30 19.34 5.09
N TRP A 62 7.16 19.04 6.07
CA TRP A 62 7.34 19.89 7.25
C TRP A 62 7.78 21.29 6.83
N LYS A 63 7.16 22.30 7.44
CA LYS A 63 7.49 23.71 7.24
C LYS A 63 7.59 24.40 8.60
N GLN A 64 8.77 24.91 8.94
CA GLN A 64 8.95 25.67 10.17
C GLN A 64 8.11 26.96 10.11
N PRO A 65 7.17 27.17 11.05
CA PRO A 65 6.39 28.40 11.10
C PRO A 65 7.25 29.60 11.51
N PRO A 66 6.83 30.84 11.20
CA PRO A 66 7.52 32.03 11.65
C PRO A 66 7.56 32.16 13.18
N GLU A 67 8.68 32.65 13.72
CA GLU A 67 8.92 32.77 15.16
C GLU A 67 7.88 33.65 15.89
N ARG A 68 7.32 34.65 15.19
CA ARG A 68 6.24 35.49 15.72
C ARG A 68 4.98 34.68 16.06
N GLU A 69 4.62 33.71 15.23
CA GLU A 69 3.44 32.87 15.45
C GLU A 69 3.72 31.82 16.54
N LEU A 70 4.94 31.26 16.57
CA LEU A 70 5.38 30.38 17.66
C LEU A 70 5.34 31.13 19.00
N SER A 71 5.86 32.36 19.07
CA SER A 71 5.81 33.20 20.27
C SER A 71 4.38 33.49 20.73
N ARG A 72 3.45 33.74 19.79
CA ARG A 72 2.03 33.92 20.09
C ARG A 72 1.43 32.67 20.73
N LEU A 73 1.74 31.48 20.21
CA LEU A 73 1.29 30.19 20.76
C LEU A 73 1.92 29.90 22.12
N ARG A 74 3.22 30.17 22.30
CA ARG A 74 3.90 29.98 23.60
C ARG A 74 3.27 30.84 24.70
N ARG A 75 2.83 32.06 24.37
CA ARG A 75 2.08 32.92 25.30
C ARG A 75 0.68 32.40 25.56
N LEU A 76 -0.02 31.89 24.54
CA LEU A 76 -1.40 31.41 24.66
C LEU A 76 -1.50 30.15 25.54
N TYR A 77 -0.51 29.26 25.45
CA TYR A 77 -0.50 27.97 26.16
C TYR A 77 0.51 27.92 27.31
N GLN A 78 0.82 29.07 27.90
CA GLN A 78 1.81 29.17 28.98
C GLN A 78 1.46 28.20 30.14
N GLY A 79 2.43 27.39 30.57
CA GLY A 79 2.25 26.38 31.61
C GLY A 79 1.78 25.00 31.13
N HIS A 80 1.46 24.86 29.84
CA HIS A 80 0.94 23.61 29.24
C HIS A 80 1.64 23.23 27.92
N LEU A 81 2.90 23.62 27.74
CA LEU A 81 3.69 23.32 26.53
C LEU A 81 4.64 22.15 26.75
N GLY A 82 4.78 21.28 25.75
CA GLY A 82 5.86 20.30 25.65
C GLY A 82 7.11 20.87 24.95
N GLU A 83 8.15 20.04 24.81
CA GLU A 83 9.37 20.42 24.07
C GLU A 83 9.11 20.58 22.57
N GLU A 84 9.77 21.56 21.93
CA GLU A 84 9.64 21.80 20.50
C GLU A 84 10.33 20.67 19.71
N SER A 85 9.59 20.06 18.79
CA SER A 85 10.13 19.06 17.86
C SER A 85 10.55 19.74 16.56
N GLY A 86 11.76 19.43 16.09
CA GLY A 86 12.27 19.90 14.81
C GLY A 86 11.63 19.17 13.61
N PRO A 87 12.16 19.37 12.39
CA PRO A 87 11.72 18.61 11.23
C PRO A 87 11.84 17.10 11.50
N PRO A 88 10.85 16.29 11.08
CA PRO A 88 10.96 14.84 11.16
C PRO A 88 12.14 14.34 10.32
N PRO A 89 12.71 13.17 10.66
CA PRO A 89 13.75 12.58 9.82
C PRO A 89 13.20 12.28 8.42
N GLU A 90 14.02 12.54 7.39
CA GLU A 90 13.64 12.38 5.97
C GLU A 90 13.33 10.91 5.62
N SER A 91 13.99 9.98 6.31
CA SER A 91 13.76 8.55 6.18
C SER A 91 13.38 7.94 7.53
N MET A 92 12.63 6.84 7.48
CA MET A 92 12.34 6.06 8.67
C MET A 92 13.65 5.51 9.25
N PRO A 93 13.91 5.66 10.56
CA PRO A 93 15.09 5.08 11.18
C PRO A 93 15.01 3.55 11.10
N GLU A 94 16.02 2.93 10.49
CA GLU A 94 16.13 1.49 10.38
C GLU A 94 16.87 0.96 11.62
N MET A 95 16.27 0.01 12.35
CA MET A 95 16.98 -0.66 13.45
C MET A 95 18.02 -1.62 12.85
N PRO A 96 19.26 -1.66 13.37
CA PRO A 96 20.24 -2.61 12.90
C PRO A 96 19.72 -4.03 13.16
N LEU A 97 19.50 -4.78 12.08
CA LEU A 97 19.23 -6.21 12.15
C LEU A 97 20.45 -6.85 12.82
N SER A 98 20.28 -7.31 14.05
CA SER A 98 21.30 -8.08 14.76
C SER A 98 21.62 -9.32 13.94
N ALA A 99 22.76 -9.29 13.23
CA ALA A 99 23.32 -10.43 12.54
C ALA A 99 23.73 -11.47 13.59
N HIS A 100 22.84 -12.41 13.87
CA HIS A 100 23.22 -13.67 14.46
C HIS A 100 23.76 -14.55 13.32
N SER A 101 25.09 -14.57 13.20
CA SER A 101 25.83 -15.62 12.49
C SER A 101 25.94 -16.88 13.34
#